data_AF-A0A3N5VFA1-F1
#
_entry.id   AF-A0A3N5VFA1-F1
#
_cell.length_a   1.000
_cell.length_b   1.000
_cell.length_c   1.000
_cell.angle_alpha   90.00
_cell.angle_beta   90.00
_cell.angle_gamma   90.00
#
_symmetry.space_group_name_H-M   'P 1'
#
loop_
_entity.id
_entity.type
_entity.pdbx_description
1 polymer ?
#
loop_
_entity_poly.entity_id
_entity_poly.type
_entity_poly.pdbx_seq_one_letter_code
_entity_poly.pdbx_strand_id
1 'polypeptide(L)'
;FVAEDGVRCRCCNSGCLETVASNQAIIRRAQAVAREDSHSLLHQFAATPEEIGISEVCQAVQAGDEAMRQEIAVVGRYLGVAVANLIGVLSVQNVLIAGSISCLGQLLLDAIQQEMVKRSLSVVACETKLGISTVGPEIVILGAAAQVLTQELGFFAPLKAGL
;
A
#
# COMPACT_ATOMS: atom_id res chain seq x y z
N PHE A 1 -12.20 10.83 -2.93
CA PHE A 1 -11.78 10.08 -4.14
C PHE A 1 -10.35 10.47 -4.45
N VAL A 2 -9.56 9.56 -5.04
CA VAL A 2 -8.13 9.81 -5.30
C VAL A 2 -7.79 9.83 -6.79
N ALA A 3 -8.73 9.44 -7.64
CA ALA A 3 -8.64 9.54 -9.10
C ALA A 3 -9.94 10.16 -9.62
N GLU A 4 -9.84 11.29 -10.31
CA GLU A 4 -10.95 11.87 -11.07
C GLU A 4 -11.31 10.92 -12.22
N ASP A 5 -12.62 10.72 -12.45
CA ASP A 5 -13.16 9.80 -13.47
C ASP A 5 -12.64 8.34 -13.37
N GLY A 6 -12.25 7.91 -12.17
CA GLY A 6 -11.72 6.56 -11.95
C GLY A 6 -12.74 5.44 -12.13
N VAL A 7 -12.24 4.19 -12.20
CA VAL A 7 -13.07 2.99 -12.37
C VAL A 7 -14.13 2.87 -11.27
N ARG A 8 -15.31 2.37 -11.64
CA ARG A 8 -16.42 2.10 -10.71
C ARG A 8 -16.01 1.08 -9.65
N CYS A 9 -16.21 1.44 -8.39
CA CYS A 9 -15.91 0.63 -7.23
C CYS A 9 -17.14 -0.19 -6.79
N ARG A 10 -16.90 -1.24 -5.99
CA ARG A 10 -17.95 -2.06 -5.36
C ARG A 10 -18.83 -1.26 -4.39
N CYS A 11 -18.32 -0.14 -3.85
CA CYS A 11 -19.11 0.78 -3.02
C CYS A 11 -20.00 1.74 -3.84
N CYS A 12 -20.22 1.47 -5.14
CA CYS A 12 -21.01 2.23 -6.10
C CYS A 12 -20.46 3.61 -6.51
N ASN A 13 -19.39 4.10 -5.90
CA ASN A 13 -18.71 5.33 -6.32
C ASN A 13 -17.61 5.06 -7.37
N SER A 14 -17.06 6.12 -7.95
CA SER A 14 -15.95 6.09 -8.91
C SER A 14 -14.68 6.68 -8.30
N GLY A 15 -13.49 6.16 -8.66
CA GLY A 15 -12.22 6.73 -8.19
C GLY A 15 -11.89 6.46 -6.71
N CYS A 16 -12.38 5.34 -6.18
CA CYS A 16 -12.01 4.88 -4.84
C CYS A 16 -10.54 4.47 -4.76
N LEU A 17 -9.92 4.67 -3.60
CA LEU A 17 -8.52 4.25 -3.38
C LEU A 17 -8.33 2.75 -3.63
N GLU A 18 -9.33 1.93 -3.28
CA GLU A 18 -9.30 0.48 -3.49
C GLU A 18 -9.10 0.11 -4.98
N THR A 19 -9.69 0.86 -5.91
CA THR A 19 -9.62 0.51 -7.34
C THR A 19 -8.27 0.79 -7.97
N VAL A 20 -7.41 1.57 -7.28
CA VAL A 20 -6.09 1.96 -7.79
C VAL A 20 -4.92 1.41 -6.97
N ALA A 21 -5.11 1.12 -5.68
CA ALA A 21 -4.03 0.76 -4.76
C ALA A 21 -4.21 -0.57 -4.02
N SER A 22 -5.33 -1.28 -4.21
CA SER A 22 -5.49 -2.63 -3.62
C SER A 22 -4.57 -3.65 -4.29
N ASN A 23 -4.33 -4.78 -3.62
CA ASN A 23 -3.64 -5.93 -4.23
C ASN A 23 -4.25 -6.31 -5.59
N GLN A 24 -5.57 -6.33 -5.70
CA GLN A 24 -6.24 -6.66 -6.95
C GLN A 24 -6.00 -5.61 -8.04
N ALA A 25 -5.92 -4.33 -7.68
CA ALA A 25 -5.58 -3.27 -8.62
C ALA A 25 -4.13 -3.39 -9.10
N ILE A 26 -3.19 -3.70 -8.20
CA ILE A 26 -1.78 -3.93 -8.52
C ILE A 26 -1.62 -5.15 -9.42
N ILE A 27 -2.29 -6.26 -9.10
CA ILE A 27 -2.29 -7.46 -9.93
C ILE A 27 -2.79 -7.15 -11.33
N ARG A 28 -3.91 -6.43 -11.47
CA ARG A 28 -4.43 -6.04 -12.80
C ARG A 28 -3.43 -5.21 -13.60
N ARG A 29 -2.70 -4.29 -12.96
CA ARG A 29 -1.63 -3.51 -13.60
C ARG A 29 -0.49 -4.42 -14.06
N ALA A 30 -0.03 -5.32 -13.21
CA ALA A 30 1.01 -6.28 -13.55
C ALA A 30 0.60 -7.21 -14.70
N GLN A 31 -0.64 -7.68 -14.71
CA GLN A 31 -1.20 -8.46 -15.82
C GLN A 31 -1.22 -7.68 -17.13
N ALA A 32 -1.53 -6.39 -17.09
CA ALA A 32 -1.46 -5.53 -18.27
C ALA A 32 -0.01 -5.36 -18.74
N VAL A 33 0.92 -5.05 -17.83
CA VAL A 33 2.36 -4.94 -18.11
C VAL A 33 2.89 -6.22 -18.76
N ALA A 34 2.58 -7.39 -18.22
CA ALA A 34 3.05 -8.66 -18.77
C ALA A 34 2.49 -8.93 -20.19
N ARG A 35 1.27 -8.45 -20.51
CA ARG A 35 0.68 -8.59 -21.85
C ARG A 35 1.28 -7.62 -22.86
N GLU A 36 1.66 -6.42 -22.42
CA GLU A 36 2.16 -5.34 -23.28
C GLU A 36 3.68 -5.41 -23.47
N ASP A 37 4.41 -5.81 -22.43
CA ASP A 37 5.87 -5.89 -22.42
C ASP A 37 6.34 -7.35 -22.26
N SER A 38 6.81 -7.92 -23.38
CA SER A 38 7.42 -9.25 -23.41
C SER A 38 8.77 -9.34 -22.69
N HIS A 39 9.41 -8.20 -22.36
CA HIS A 39 10.69 -8.16 -21.65
C HIS A 39 10.56 -7.97 -20.14
N SER A 40 9.34 -7.79 -19.62
CA SER A 40 9.09 -7.72 -18.19
C SER A 40 9.61 -8.97 -17.48
N LEU A 41 10.20 -8.79 -16.31
CA LEU A 41 10.68 -9.88 -15.46
C LEU A 41 9.52 -10.66 -14.82
N LEU A 42 8.27 -10.18 -14.91
CA LEU A 42 7.08 -10.92 -14.49
C LEU A 42 7.00 -12.31 -15.14
N HIS A 43 7.45 -12.44 -16.40
CA HIS A 43 7.48 -13.70 -17.15
C HIS A 43 8.47 -14.74 -16.57
N GLN A 44 9.36 -14.34 -15.66
CA GLN A 44 10.24 -15.27 -14.93
C GLN A 44 9.55 -15.91 -13.72
N PHE A 45 8.48 -15.28 -13.23
CA PHE A 45 7.80 -15.66 -11.99
C PHE A 45 6.39 -16.21 -12.23
N ALA A 46 5.80 -15.98 -13.41
CA ALA A 46 4.53 -16.54 -13.83
C ALA A 46 4.61 -17.04 -15.28
N ALA A 47 3.97 -18.18 -15.60
CA ALA A 47 3.97 -18.71 -16.97
C ALA A 47 2.97 -17.99 -17.87
N THR A 48 1.90 -17.46 -17.28
CA THR A 48 0.88 -16.65 -17.97
C THR A 48 0.55 -15.39 -17.17
N PRO A 49 0.09 -14.30 -17.83
CA PRO A 49 -0.37 -13.12 -17.11
C PRO A 49 -1.44 -13.45 -16.05
N GLU A 50 -2.34 -14.39 -16.33
CA GLU A 50 -3.44 -14.76 -15.45
C GLU A 50 -2.98 -15.37 -14.12
N GLU A 51 -1.79 -15.97 -14.08
CA GLU A 51 -1.18 -16.56 -12.88
C GLU A 51 -0.48 -15.53 -11.99
N ILE A 52 -0.30 -14.28 -12.46
CA ILE A 52 0.39 -13.24 -11.69
C ILE A 52 -0.42 -12.90 -10.43
N GLY A 53 0.14 -13.22 -9.26
CA GLY A 53 -0.32 -12.79 -7.96
C GLY A 53 0.52 -11.65 -7.40
N ILE A 54 0.25 -11.29 -6.14
CA ILE A 54 1.04 -10.25 -5.45
C ILE A 54 2.48 -10.72 -5.21
N SER A 55 2.70 -12.02 -4.99
CA SER A 55 4.01 -12.61 -4.75
C SER A 55 4.94 -12.42 -5.95
N GLU A 56 4.44 -12.71 -7.16
CA GLU A 56 5.19 -12.59 -8.41
C GLU A 56 5.50 -11.12 -8.70
N VAL A 57 4.58 -10.21 -8.38
CA VAL A 57 4.83 -8.76 -8.43
C VAL A 57 5.96 -8.35 -7.48
N CYS A 58 5.96 -8.84 -6.24
CA CYS A 58 7.05 -8.56 -5.30
C CYS A 58 8.40 -9.03 -5.87
N GLN A 59 8.44 -10.25 -6.42
CA GLN A 59 9.64 -10.85 -6.99
C GLN A 59 10.16 -10.05 -8.19
N ALA A 60 9.27 -9.66 -9.12
CA ALA A 60 9.65 -8.84 -10.28
C ALA A 60 10.22 -7.47 -9.86
N VAL A 61 9.59 -6.80 -8.89
CA VAL A 61 10.08 -5.51 -8.38
C VAL A 61 11.44 -5.66 -7.70
N GLN A 62 11.65 -6.73 -6.91
CA GLN A 62 12.92 -7.02 -6.26
C GLN A 62 14.02 -7.40 -7.26
N ALA A 63 13.65 -8.07 -8.35
CA ALA A 63 14.55 -8.39 -9.47
C ALA A 63 14.89 -7.16 -10.34
N GLY A 64 14.27 -6.01 -10.08
CA GLY A 64 14.57 -4.75 -10.78
C GLY A 64 13.75 -4.52 -12.04
N ASP A 65 12.55 -5.10 -12.15
CA ASP A 65 11.63 -4.85 -13.26
C ASP A 65 11.21 -3.37 -13.30
N GLU A 66 11.70 -2.64 -14.29
CA GLU A 66 11.49 -1.20 -14.38
C GLU A 66 10.02 -0.84 -14.68
N ALA A 67 9.33 -1.62 -15.51
CA ALA A 67 7.93 -1.40 -15.82
C ALA A 67 7.06 -1.54 -14.56
N MET A 68 7.32 -2.59 -13.76
CA MET A 68 6.62 -2.74 -12.49
C MET A 68 7.01 -1.68 -11.46
N ARG A 69 8.28 -1.27 -11.39
CA ARG A 69 8.69 -0.20 -10.47
C ARG A 69 7.95 1.11 -10.76
N GLN A 70 7.72 1.44 -12.02
CA GLN A 70 6.94 2.60 -12.44
C GLN A 70 5.47 2.47 -12.03
N GLU A 71 4.85 1.32 -12.22
CA GLU A 71 3.48 1.05 -11.78
C GLU A 71 3.34 1.13 -10.25
N ILE A 72 4.32 0.63 -9.49
CA ILE A 72 4.32 0.75 -8.03
C ILE A 72 4.48 2.21 -7.59
N ALA A 73 5.29 3.01 -8.29
CA ALA A 73 5.37 4.45 -8.02
C ALA A 73 4.03 5.15 -8.26
N VAL A 74 3.27 4.77 -9.30
CA VAL A 74 1.91 5.28 -9.56
C VAL A 74 0.98 4.95 -8.39
N VAL A 75 1.01 3.70 -7.91
CA VAL A 75 0.22 3.24 -6.75
C VAL A 75 0.59 4.02 -5.49
N GLY A 76 1.89 4.19 -5.24
CA GLY A 76 2.41 4.96 -4.11
C GLY A 76 1.93 6.41 -4.12
N ARG A 77 1.85 7.06 -5.29
CA ARG A 77 1.26 8.40 -5.41
C ARG A 77 -0.20 8.41 -4.93
N TYR A 78 -1.05 7.52 -5.40
CA TYR A 78 -2.46 7.49 -4.95
C TYR A 78 -2.59 7.27 -3.44
N LEU A 79 -1.75 6.43 -2.86
CA LEU A 79 -1.67 6.25 -1.41
C LEU A 79 -1.18 7.52 -0.71
N GLY A 80 -0.16 8.20 -1.24
CA GLY A 80 0.33 9.47 -0.71
C GLY A 80 -0.71 10.59 -0.72
N VAL A 81 -1.57 10.66 -1.75
CA VAL A 81 -2.75 11.55 -1.76
C VAL A 81 -3.68 11.24 -0.58
N ALA A 82 -3.99 9.96 -0.37
CA ALA A 82 -4.86 9.55 0.73
C ALA A 82 -4.23 9.87 2.10
N VAL A 83 -2.94 9.60 2.28
CA VAL A 83 -2.21 9.91 3.50
C VAL A 83 -2.15 11.41 3.76
N ALA A 84 -1.86 12.23 2.74
CA ALA A 84 -1.86 13.69 2.85
C ALA A 84 -3.21 14.23 3.36
N ASN A 85 -4.32 13.69 2.82
CA ASN A 85 -5.66 14.06 3.26
C ASN A 85 -5.92 13.65 4.72
N LEU A 86 -5.48 12.44 5.12
CA LEU A 86 -5.65 11.96 6.50
C LEU A 86 -4.85 12.81 7.49
N ILE A 87 -3.58 13.09 7.20
CA ILE A 87 -2.73 13.86 8.12
C ILE A 87 -3.18 15.32 8.18
N GLY A 88 -3.68 15.89 7.07
CA GLY A 88 -4.20 17.25 7.03
C GLY A 88 -5.47 17.44 7.86
N VAL A 89 -6.33 16.41 7.96
CA VAL A 89 -7.59 16.48 8.71
C VAL A 89 -7.43 16.01 10.15
N LEU A 90 -6.64 14.96 10.38
CA LEU A 90 -6.59 14.24 11.67
C LEU A 90 -5.27 14.41 12.43
N SER A 91 -4.26 15.07 11.85
CA SER A 91 -2.91 15.21 12.44
C SER A 91 -2.32 13.86 12.87
N VAL A 92 -2.44 12.84 12.01
CA VAL A 92 -1.96 11.48 12.27
C VAL A 92 -0.44 11.46 12.40
N GLN A 93 0.09 10.97 13.51
CA GLN A 93 1.54 10.93 13.76
C GLN A 93 2.24 9.70 13.19
N ASN A 94 1.52 8.58 13.04
CA ASN A 94 2.11 7.32 12.58
C ASN A 94 1.19 6.66 11.55
N VAL A 95 1.75 6.32 10.40
CA VAL A 95 1.07 5.61 9.32
C VAL A 95 1.88 4.36 8.99
N LEU A 96 1.27 3.19 9.16
CA LEU A 96 1.90 1.90 8.89
C LEU A 96 1.21 1.20 7.74
N ILE A 97 1.98 0.78 6.74
CA ILE A 97 1.52 -0.05 5.63
C ILE A 97 1.67 -1.52 6.00
N ALA A 98 0.56 -2.25 6.00
CA ALA A 98 0.50 -3.65 6.40
C ALA A 98 -0.16 -4.52 5.34
N GLY A 99 0.09 -5.84 5.41
CA GLY A 99 -0.45 -6.85 4.51
C GLY A 99 0.56 -7.30 3.46
N SER A 100 0.11 -8.08 2.48
CA SER A 100 1.00 -8.65 1.46
C SER A 100 1.71 -7.61 0.59
N ILE A 101 1.16 -6.39 0.49
CA ILE A 101 1.76 -5.27 -0.23
C ILE A 101 3.06 -4.76 0.41
N SER A 102 3.29 -5.06 1.69
CA SER A 102 4.49 -4.67 2.43
C SER A 102 5.79 -5.20 1.81
N CYS A 103 5.74 -6.25 0.99
CA CYS A 103 6.89 -6.76 0.24
C CYS A 103 7.51 -5.75 -0.73
N LEU A 104 6.76 -4.72 -1.14
CA LEU A 104 7.21 -3.66 -2.04
C LEU A 104 8.18 -2.69 -1.36
N GLY A 105 8.27 -2.76 -0.02
CA GLY A 105 9.34 -2.16 0.74
C GLY A 105 9.48 -0.65 0.54
N GLN A 106 10.74 -0.22 0.47
CA GLN A 106 11.11 1.19 0.38
C GLN A 106 10.58 1.88 -0.89
N LEU A 107 10.46 1.15 -2.01
CA LEU A 107 9.96 1.71 -3.26
C LEU A 107 8.55 2.31 -3.09
N LEU A 108 7.67 1.57 -2.40
CA LEU A 108 6.32 2.04 -2.13
C LEU A 108 6.32 3.18 -1.12
N LEU A 109 7.12 3.06 -0.04
CA LEU A 109 7.21 4.07 1.00
C LEU A 109 7.72 5.42 0.46
N ASP A 110 8.76 5.40 -0.37
CA ASP A 110 9.33 6.60 -1.00
C ASP A 110 8.29 7.30 -1.86
N ALA A 111 7.55 6.56 -2.69
CA ALA A 111 6.51 7.11 -3.54
C ALA A 111 5.36 7.73 -2.73
N ILE A 112 4.95 7.08 -1.63
CA ILE A 112 3.95 7.63 -0.70
C ILE A 112 4.48 8.91 -0.04
N GLN A 113 5.69 8.88 0.48
CA GLN A 113 6.29 10.00 1.21
C GLN A 113 6.46 11.23 0.30
N GLN A 114 6.95 11.02 -0.93
CA GLN A 114 7.09 12.09 -1.91
C GLN A 114 5.75 12.78 -2.22
N GLU A 115 4.70 12.01 -2.49
CA GLU A 115 3.38 12.59 -2.81
C GLU A 115 2.71 13.19 -1.57
N MET A 116 2.91 12.59 -0.39
CA MET A 116 2.42 13.11 0.89
C MET A 116 2.99 14.50 1.19
N VAL A 117 4.32 14.65 1.12
CA VAL A 117 5.01 15.93 1.37
C VAL A 117 4.58 16.99 0.37
N LYS A 118 4.35 16.61 -0.89
CA LYS A 118 3.92 17.54 -1.95
C LYS A 118 2.53 18.14 -1.73
N ARG A 119 1.67 17.47 -0.96
CA ARG A 119 0.25 17.84 -0.78
C ARG A 119 -0.12 18.29 0.62
N SER A 120 0.79 18.20 1.58
CA SER A 120 0.56 18.55 2.98
C SER A 120 1.38 19.76 3.39
N LEU A 121 0.97 20.42 4.47
CA LEU A 121 1.79 21.45 5.10
C LEU A 121 3.06 20.79 5.64
N SER A 122 4.22 21.39 5.36
CA SER A 122 5.52 20.79 5.67
C SER A 122 5.68 20.40 7.14
N VAL A 123 5.09 21.16 8.08
CA VAL A 123 5.12 20.85 9.52
C VAL A 123 4.44 19.50 9.82
N VAL A 124 3.22 19.30 9.31
CA VAL A 124 2.45 18.07 9.53
C VAL A 124 3.11 16.87 8.84
N ALA A 125 3.68 17.09 7.64
CA ALA A 125 4.40 16.06 6.90
C ALA A 125 5.64 15.56 7.67
N CYS A 126 6.40 16.48 8.27
CA CYS A 126 7.62 16.16 9.03
C CYS A 126 7.34 15.43 10.34
N GLU A 127 6.20 15.70 10.99
CA GLU A 127 5.81 15.03 12.23
C GLU A 127 5.22 13.63 12.01
N THR A 128 4.77 13.34 10.78
CA THR A 128 4.18 12.05 10.42
C THR A 128 5.27 11.02 10.10
N LYS A 129 5.32 9.93 10.87
CA LYS A 129 6.19 8.78 10.60
C LYS A 129 5.46 7.78 9.71
N LEU A 130 6.07 7.48 8.57
CA LEU A 130 5.59 6.46 7.64
C LEU A 130 6.48 5.22 7.73
N GLY A 131 5.88 4.03 7.83
CA GLY A 131 6.64 2.79 7.91
C GLY A 131 5.86 1.59 7.38
N ILE A 132 6.53 0.44 7.34
CA ILE A 132 5.92 -0.86 7.08
C ILE A 132 5.71 -1.57 8.40
N SER A 133 4.56 -2.21 8.57
CA SER A 133 4.31 -3.03 9.75
C SER A 133 5.27 -4.22 9.80
N THR A 134 5.90 -4.41 10.96
CA THR A 134 6.73 -5.58 11.27
C THR A 134 5.91 -6.76 11.79
N VAL A 135 4.60 -6.55 12.01
CA VAL A 135 3.70 -7.60 12.49
C VAL A 135 3.40 -8.52 11.31
N GLY A 136 3.70 -9.80 11.52
CA GLY A 136 3.55 -10.85 10.53
C GLY A 136 2.09 -11.15 10.16
N PRO A 137 1.83 -12.29 9.48
CA PRO A 137 0.49 -12.69 9.07
C PRO A 137 -0.48 -12.83 10.25
N GLU A 138 0.02 -12.98 11.47
CA GLU A 138 -0.78 -13.03 12.70
C GLU A 138 -1.41 -11.68 13.07
N ILE A 139 -1.13 -10.57 12.35
CA ILE A 139 -1.67 -9.23 12.64
C ILE A 139 -3.19 -9.21 12.88
N VAL A 140 -3.94 -10.03 12.13
CA VAL A 140 -5.40 -10.15 12.29
C VAL A 140 -5.76 -10.83 13.61
N ILE A 141 -5.08 -11.93 13.95
CA ILE A 141 -5.33 -12.70 15.18
C ILE A 141 -4.91 -11.88 16.40
N LEU A 142 -3.76 -11.20 16.32
CA LEU A 142 -3.27 -10.30 17.36
C LEU A 142 -4.23 -9.12 17.58
N GLY A 143 -4.77 -8.55 16.51
CA GLY A 143 -5.80 -7.50 16.60
C GLY A 143 -7.07 -8.01 17.30
N ALA A 144 -7.56 -9.19 16.92
CA ALA A 144 -8.72 -9.81 17.55
C ALA A 144 -8.48 -10.12 19.04
N ALA A 145 -7.31 -10.68 19.38
CA ALA A 145 -6.92 -10.93 20.77
C ALA A 145 -6.79 -9.64 21.58
N ALA A 146 -6.17 -8.59 21.00
CA ALA A 146 -6.06 -7.28 21.61
C ALA A 146 -7.42 -6.64 21.87
N GLN A 147 -8.38 -6.81 20.95
CA GLN A 147 -9.75 -6.34 21.15
C GLN A 147 -10.39 -6.99 22.39
N VAL A 148 -10.30 -8.32 22.52
CA VAL A 148 -10.84 -9.05 23.68
C VAL A 148 -10.14 -8.63 24.97
N LEU A 149 -8.81 -8.53 24.97
CA LEU A 149 -8.02 -8.10 26.14
C LEU A 149 -8.38 -6.67 26.59
N THR A 150 -8.63 -5.78 25.65
CA THR A 150 -8.93 -4.37 25.96
C THR A 150 -10.37 -4.20 26.43
N GLN A 151 -11.33 -4.88 25.79
CA GLN A 151 -12.77 -4.71 26.10
C GLN A 151 -13.23 -5.50 27.31
N GLU A 152 -12.79 -6.75 27.46
CA GLU A 152 -13.30 -7.65 28.51
C GLU A 152 -12.41 -7.66 29.76
N LEU A 153 -11.11 -7.47 29.59
CA LEU A 153 -10.12 -7.63 30.66
C LEU A 153 -9.49 -6.31 31.13
N GLY A 154 -9.87 -5.19 30.51
CA GLY A 154 -9.43 -3.85 30.90
C GLY A 154 -7.92 -3.60 30.73
N PHE A 155 -7.22 -4.44 29.96
CA PHE A 155 -5.78 -4.31 29.74
C PHE A 155 -5.51 -3.24 28.67
N PHE A 156 -5.27 -2.01 29.11
CA PHE A 156 -4.69 -0.96 28.26
C PHE A 156 -3.17 -1.04 28.30
N ALA A 157 -2.59 -1.92 27.47
CA ALA A 157 -1.14 -1.89 27.27
C ALA A 157 -0.77 -0.67 26.41
N PRO A 158 0.11 0.24 26.85
CA PRO A 158 0.63 1.27 25.97
C PRO A 158 1.42 0.57 24.84
N LEU A 159 0.95 0.73 23.59
CA LEU A 159 1.70 0.32 22.40
C LEU A 159 3.04 1.07 22.40
N LYS A 160 4.12 0.40 22.83
CA LYS A 160 5.46 0.90 22.57
C LYS A 160 5.66 0.86 21.07
N ALA A 161 5.74 2.02 20.44
CA ALA A 161 6.01 2.20 19.02
C ALA A 161 7.41 1.66 18.70
N GLY A 162 7.48 0.38 18.33
CA GLY A 162 8.61 -0.20 17.61
C GLY A 162 8.38 0.02 16.12
N LEU A 163 8.79 1.20 15.64
CA LEU A 163 9.06 1.45 14.22
C LEU A 163 10.36 0.74 13.83
#